data_AF-A0A1R3K5N3-F1
#
_entry.id   AF-A0A1R3K5N3-F1
#
_cell.length_a   1.000
_cell.length_b   1.000
_cell.length_c   1.000
_cell.angle_alpha   90.00
_cell.angle_beta   90.00
_cell.angle_gamma   90.00
#
_symmetry.space_group_name_H-M   'P 1'
#
loop_
_entity.id
_entity.type
_entity.pdbx_description
1 polymer ?
#
loop_
_entity_poly.entity_id
_entity_poly.type
_entity_poly.pdbx_seq_one_letter_code
_entity_poly.pdbx_strand_id
1 'polypeptide(L)'
;MSTSPNDLIEGDVAEEEEEEERMREASDTAIRRAFREDESRRSAPLTPENAMRVREAMRGVSFAGLAPDWVGQVPEDRWIDQLRRLREPQSAPSTVQN
;
A
#
# COMPACT_ATOMS: atom_id res chain seq x y z
N MET A 1 -19.48 51.17 -9.43
CA MET A 1 -19.54 49.93 -8.62
C MET A 1 -18.57 50.13 -7.47
N SER A 2 -19.07 50.22 -6.24
CA SER A 2 -18.24 50.44 -5.04
C SER A 2 -18.09 49.08 -4.37
N THR A 3 -16.97 48.39 -4.60
CA THR A 3 -16.68 47.13 -3.91
C THR A 3 -16.42 47.45 -2.45
N SER A 4 -17.15 46.80 -1.54
CA SER A 4 -17.03 47.06 -0.11
C SER A 4 -15.71 46.46 0.38
N PRO A 5 -14.93 47.12 1.26
CA PRO A 5 -13.69 46.57 1.80
C PRO A 5 -13.85 45.19 2.49
N ASN A 6 -15.08 44.82 2.87
CA ASN A 6 -15.42 43.54 3.47
C ASN A 6 -15.44 42.38 2.44
N ASP A 7 -15.82 42.64 1.19
CA ASP A 7 -15.91 41.62 0.13
C ASP A 7 -14.50 41.12 -0.29
N LEU A 8 -13.47 41.93 -0.06
CA LEU A 8 -12.08 41.59 -0.33
C LEU A 8 -11.48 40.68 0.74
N ILE A 9 -11.92 40.80 2.00
CA ILE A 9 -11.44 39.98 3.12
C ILE A 9 -12.05 38.58 3.06
N GLU A 10 -13.34 38.47 2.71
CA GLU A 10 -14.00 37.17 2.54
C GLU A 10 -13.44 36.38 1.35
N GLY A 11 -13.03 37.06 0.27
CA GLY A 11 -12.36 36.43 -0.87
C GLY A 11 -10.97 35.87 -0.53
N ASP A 12 -10.19 36.61 0.27
CA ASP A 12 -8.84 36.22 0.70
C ASP A 12 -8.88 35.00 1.63
N VAL A 13 -9.82 34.98 2.58
CA VAL A 13 -10.01 33.84 3.50
C VAL A 13 -10.50 32.59 2.76
N ALA A 14 -11.38 32.75 1.76
CA ALA A 14 -11.85 31.63 0.95
C ALA A 14 -10.73 31.03 0.08
N GLU A 15 -9.83 31.87 -0.45
CA GLU A 15 -8.67 31.43 -1.22
C GLU A 15 -7.64 30.71 -0.35
N GLU A 16 -7.39 31.20 0.87
CA GLU A 16 -6.54 30.53 1.87
C GLU A 16 -7.11 29.16 2.27
N GLU A 17 -8.43 29.05 2.53
CA GLU A 17 -9.08 27.78 2.85
C GLU A 17 -8.98 26.76 1.70
N GLU A 18 -9.16 27.21 0.46
CA GLU A 18 -9.01 26.36 -0.72
C GLU A 18 -7.55 25.92 -0.93
N GLU A 19 -6.57 26.79 -0.65
CA GLU A 19 -5.16 26.42 -0.67
C GLU A 19 -4.81 25.40 0.43
N GLU A 20 -5.32 25.59 1.64
CA GLU A 20 -5.14 24.63 2.72
C GLU A 20 -5.76 23.26 2.39
N GLU A 21 -6.95 23.23 1.80
CA GLU A 21 -7.59 21.99 1.36
C GLU A 21 -6.76 21.28 0.29
N ARG A 22 -6.29 22.02 -0.73
CA ARG A 22 -5.37 21.47 -1.75
C ARG A 22 -4.08 20.95 -1.14
N MET A 23 -3.53 21.62 -0.13
CA MET A 23 -2.32 21.17 0.56
C MET A 23 -2.57 19.87 1.35
N ARG A 24 -3.71 19.76 2.04
CA ARG A 24 -4.11 18.55 2.77
C ARG A 24 -4.30 17.38 1.80
N GLU A 25 -5.00 17.58 0.69
CA GLU A 25 -5.19 16.55 -0.34
C GLU A 25 -3.88 16.09 -0.98
N ALA A 26 -2.97 17.03 -1.28
CA ALA A 26 -1.65 16.73 -1.81
C ALA A 26 -0.81 15.91 -0.81
N SER A 27 -0.86 16.28 0.47
CA SER A 27 -0.20 15.54 1.56
C SER A 27 -0.75 14.12 1.69
N ASP A 28 -2.07 13.96 1.76
CA ASP A 28 -2.73 12.66 1.84
C ASP A 28 -2.39 11.76 0.65
N THR A 29 -2.34 12.34 -0.54
CA THR A 29 -1.95 11.63 -1.77
C THR A 29 -0.48 11.20 -1.70
N ALA A 30 0.41 12.06 -1.22
CA ALA A 30 1.83 11.74 -1.05
C ALA A 30 2.03 10.60 -0.03
N ILE A 31 1.31 10.64 1.08
CA ILE A 31 1.34 9.60 2.12
C ILE A 31 0.88 8.25 1.54
N ARG A 32 -0.28 8.22 0.87
CA ARG A 32 -0.80 6.99 0.25
C ARG A 32 0.15 6.42 -0.80
N ARG A 33 0.78 7.29 -1.59
CA ARG A 33 1.79 6.88 -2.57
C ARG A 33 3.02 6.28 -1.89
N ALA A 34 3.54 6.91 -0.85
CA ALA A 34 4.70 6.41 -0.12
C ALA A 34 4.44 5.02 0.48
N PHE A 35 3.27 4.79 1.09
CA PHE A 35 2.90 3.46 1.59
C PHE A 35 2.80 2.42 0.49
N ARG A 36 2.18 2.76 -0.65
CA ARG A 36 2.05 1.84 -1.78
C ARG A 36 3.42 1.46 -2.36
N GLU A 37 4.32 2.42 -2.47
CA GLU A 37 5.67 2.19 -2.98
C GLU A 37 6.51 1.36 -2.00
N ASP A 38 6.41 1.63 -0.70
CA ASP A 38 7.06 0.80 0.32
C ASP A 38 6.55 -0.64 0.27
N GLU A 39 5.23 -0.83 0.21
CA GLU A 39 4.63 -2.16 0.09
C GLU A 39 5.12 -2.86 -1.18
N SER A 40 5.13 -2.17 -2.32
CA SER A 40 5.64 -2.71 -3.58
C SER A 40 7.10 -3.14 -3.49
N ARG A 41 7.94 -2.40 -2.76
CA ARG A 41 9.36 -2.73 -2.57
C ARG A 41 9.53 -3.93 -1.64
N ARG A 42 8.68 -4.05 -0.62
CA ARG A 42 8.70 -5.17 0.35
C ARG A 42 8.14 -6.46 -0.22
N SER A 43 7.14 -6.36 -1.09
CA SER A 43 6.52 -7.49 -1.79
C SER A 43 7.29 -7.90 -3.04
N ALA A 44 8.26 -7.10 -3.50
CA ALA A 44 9.04 -7.40 -4.68
C ALA A 44 9.78 -8.75 -4.53
N PRO A 45 9.80 -9.60 -5.58
CA PRO A 45 10.51 -10.86 -5.54
C PRO A 45 11.99 -10.66 -5.21
N LEU A 46 12.51 -11.49 -4.30
CA LEU A 46 13.95 -11.54 -4.04
C LEU A 46 14.70 -12.09 -5.25
N THR A 47 15.93 -11.62 -5.44
CA THR A 47 16.84 -12.25 -6.41
C THR A 47 17.10 -13.71 -6.02
N PRO A 48 17.38 -14.61 -6.99
CA PRO A 48 17.60 -16.03 -6.69
C PRO A 48 18.69 -16.27 -5.65
N GLU A 49 19.76 -15.49 -5.71
CA GLU A 49 20.88 -15.54 -4.76
C GLU A 49 20.44 -15.15 -3.34
N ASN A 50 19.71 -14.05 -3.19
CA ASN A 50 19.24 -13.60 -1.88
C ASN A 50 18.21 -14.57 -1.29
N ALA A 51 17.31 -15.10 -2.12
CA ALA A 51 16.35 -16.11 -1.70
C ALA A 51 17.05 -17.38 -1.19
N MET A 52 18.11 -17.83 -1.87
CA MET A 52 18.90 -18.99 -1.45
C MET A 52 19.61 -18.73 -0.10
N ARG A 53 20.21 -17.56 0.09
CA ARG A 53 20.86 -17.19 1.36
C ARG A 53 19.88 -17.18 2.53
N VAL A 54 18.70 -16.60 2.34
CA VAL A 54 17.64 -16.61 3.36
C VAL A 54 17.20 -18.03 3.69
N ARG A 55 16.99 -18.88 2.67
CA ARG A 55 16.61 -20.28 2.86
C ARG A 55 17.66 -21.06 3.65
N GLU A 56 18.94 -20.84 3.35
CA GLU A 56 20.04 -21.49 4.07
C GLU A 56 20.12 -21.04 5.52
N ALA A 57 20.05 -19.73 5.77
CA ALA A 57 20.07 -19.17 7.11
C ALA A 57 18.90 -19.68 7.98
N MET A 58 17.72 -19.83 7.38
CA MET A 58 16.52 -20.28 8.09
C MET A 58 16.48 -21.80 8.34
N ARG A 59 17.30 -22.61 7.66
CA ARG A 59 17.24 -24.09 7.75
C ARG A 59 17.45 -24.63 9.18
N GLY A 60 18.20 -23.92 10.01
CA GLY A 60 18.47 -24.29 11.40
C GLY A 60 17.61 -23.57 12.45
N VAL A 61 16.69 -22.71 12.03
CA VAL A 61 15.84 -21.94 12.94
C VAL A 61 14.61 -22.77 13.29
N SER A 62 14.43 -23.09 14.58
CA SER A 62 13.22 -23.71 15.09
C SER A 62 12.34 -22.64 15.74
N PHE A 63 11.09 -22.50 15.27
CA PHE A 63 10.11 -21.66 15.92
C PHE A 63 9.45 -22.47 17.04
N ALA A 64 9.76 -22.11 18.28
CA ALA A 64 9.17 -22.75 19.46
C ALA A 64 7.68 -22.38 19.57
N GLY A 65 6.82 -23.28 19.06
CA GLY A 65 5.52 -23.65 19.63
C GLY A 65 4.40 -22.62 19.76
N LEU A 66 4.56 -21.36 19.38
CA LEU A 66 3.43 -20.42 19.32
C LEU A 66 2.90 -20.41 17.90
N ALA A 67 1.86 -21.21 17.66
CA ALA A 67 1.01 -21.06 16.50
C ALA A 67 0.42 -19.65 16.54
N PRO A 68 0.64 -18.81 15.51
CA PRO A 68 0.03 -17.49 15.46
C PRO A 68 -1.50 -17.57 15.53
N ASP A 69 -2.15 -16.51 16.00
CA ASP A 69 -3.63 -16.46 16.15
C ASP A 69 -4.40 -16.72 14.85
N TRP A 70 -3.76 -16.58 13.69
CA TRP A 70 -4.35 -16.88 12.38
C TRP A 70 -4.39 -18.38 12.05
N VAL A 71 -3.61 -19.24 12.73
CA VAL A 71 -3.53 -20.69 12.44
C VAL A 71 -4.88 -21.38 12.59
N GLY A 72 -5.74 -20.91 13.49
CA GLY A 72 -7.11 -21.41 13.63
C GLY A 72 -8.14 -20.76 12.70
N GLN A 73 -7.78 -19.69 11.98
CA GLN A 73 -8.71 -18.91 11.16
C GLN A 73 -8.78 -19.40 9.71
N VAL A 74 -7.71 -20.04 9.23
CA VAL A 74 -7.66 -20.62 7.88
C VAL A 74 -7.71 -22.14 8.01
N PRO A 75 -8.77 -22.80 7.53
CA PRO A 75 -8.85 -24.26 7.50
C PRO A 75 -7.63 -24.86 6.78
N GLU A 76 -6.98 -25.87 7.37
CA GLU A 76 -5.77 -26.50 6.85
C GLU A 76 -5.94 -27.14 5.45
N ASP A 77 -7.18 -27.42 5.04
CA ASP A 77 -7.52 -27.91 3.72
C ASP A 77 -7.50 -26.79 2.65
N ARG A 78 -7.57 -25.51 3.06
CA ARG A 78 -7.74 -24.36 2.16
C ARG A 78 -6.47 -23.53 1.96
N TRP A 79 -5.47 -23.60 2.85
CA TRP A 79 -4.32 -22.69 2.81
C TRP A 79 -3.46 -22.86 1.54
N ILE A 80 -3.32 -24.10 1.02
CA ILE A 80 -2.56 -24.38 -0.21
C ILE A 80 -3.22 -23.69 -1.41
N ASP A 81 -4.55 -23.75 -1.50
CA ASP A 81 -5.29 -23.11 -2.58
C ASP A 81 -5.19 -21.59 -2.50
N GLN A 82 -5.17 -21.04 -1.28
CA GLN A 82 -4.97 -19.62 -1.04
C GLN A 82 -3.56 -19.16 -1.43
N LEU A 83 -2.52 -19.93 -1.11
CA LEU A 83 -1.15 -19.64 -1.57
C LEU A 83 -0.99 -19.77 -3.08
N ARG A 84 -1.64 -20.76 -3.71
CA ARG A 84 -1.63 -20.90 -5.18
C ARG A 84 -2.23 -19.67 -5.83
N ARG A 85 -3.36 -19.17 -5.31
CA ARG A 85 -4.00 -17.94 -5.78
C ARG A 85 -3.11 -16.69 -5.61
N LEU A 86 -2.35 -16.62 -4.52
CA LEU A 86 -1.39 -15.52 -4.31
C LEU A 86 -0.16 -15.61 -5.23
N ARG A 87 0.24 -16.84 -5.60
CA ARG A 87 1.36 -17.10 -6.51
C ARG A 87 0.99 -16.93 -7.98
N GLU A 88 -0.29 -17.07 -8.31
CA GLU A 88 -0.76 -16.76 -9.65
C GLU A 88 -0.41 -15.30 -9.96
N PRO A 89 0.45 -15.04 -10.97
CA PRO A 89 0.67 -13.69 -11.42
C PRO A 89 -0.70 -13.17 -11.82
N GLN A 90 -1.18 -12.10 -11.16
CA GLN A 90 -2.40 -11.45 -11.60
C GLN A 90 -2.13 -11.05 -13.05
N SER A 91 -2.73 -11.78 -14.00
CA SER A 91 -2.73 -11.41 -15.39
C SER A 91 -3.22 -9.97 -15.41
N ALA A 92 -2.32 -9.06 -15.78
CA ALA A 92 -2.65 -7.65 -15.93
C ALA A 92 -3.95 -7.56 -16.73
N PRO A 93 -4.93 -6.72 -16.32
CA PRO A 93 -6.11 -6.51 -17.15
C PRO A 93 -5.61 -6.01 -18.51
N SER A 94 -5.83 -6.83 -19.53
CA SER A 94 -5.52 -6.55 -20.91
C SER A 94 -6.14 -5.20 -21.25
N THR A 95 -5.30 -4.18 -21.44
CA THR A 95 -5.75 -2.87 -21.91
C THR A 95 -6.38 -3.08 -23.28
N VAL A 96 -7.68 -2.83 -23.36
CA VAL A 96 -8.47 -2.87 -24.59
C VAL A 96 -7.98 -1.72 -25.47
N GLN A 97 -7.57 -2.06 -26.69
CA GLN A 97 -7.24 -1.13 -27.77
C GLN A 97 -8.44 -0.24 -28.10
N ASN A 98 -8.19 1.05 -28.31
CA ASN A 98 -8.95 1.94 -29.19
C ASN A 98 -7.99 2.50 -30.22
#